data_AF-A0A2W4LKU1-F1
#
_entry.id   AF-A0A2W4LKU1-F1
#
_cell.length_a   1.000
_cell.length_b   1.000
_cell.length_c   1.000
_cell.angle_alpha   90.00
_cell.angle_beta   90.00
_cell.angle_gamma   90.00
#
_symmetry.space_group_name_H-M   'P 1'
#
loop_
_entity.id
_entity.type
_entity.pdbx_description
1 polymer ?
#
loop_
_entity_poly.entity_id
_entity_poly.type
_entity_poly.pdbx_seq_one_letter_code
_entity_poly.pdbx_strand_id
1 'polypeptide(L)'
;MARMSLQAAYDQARQWLESNDLDRAAGLAQHILEHYPNNLEAYRILGEAQLANRQLDQAQAAFERVLRADPENIPAHVGLGITFERHGQLDRAVAEFEQALEIKPDMPELRSQLLRLYADAGGGGKPRRRLTAAASPPCHPKD
;
A
#
# COMPACT_ATOMS: atom_id res chain seq x y z
N MET A 1 -27.01 20.67 6.67
CA MET A 1 -26.21 19.49 6.32
C MET A 1 -24.90 19.61 7.09
N ALA A 2 -24.60 18.66 7.98
CA ALA A 2 -23.45 18.76 8.87
C ALA A 2 -22.16 18.76 8.03
N ARG A 3 -21.34 19.80 8.15
CA ARG A 3 -20.00 19.83 7.57
C ARG A 3 -19.16 18.84 8.37
N MET A 4 -19.06 17.61 7.88
CA MET A 4 -18.15 16.63 8.47
C MET A 4 -16.72 17.16 8.33
N SER A 5 -15.92 17.01 9.38
CA SER A 5 -14.49 17.32 9.31
C SER A 5 -13.79 16.28 8.43
N LEU A 6 -12.65 16.65 7.83
CA LEU A 6 -11.84 15.69 7.06
C LEU A 6 -11.47 14.46 7.89
N GLN A 7 -11.14 14.66 9.17
CA GLN A 7 -10.85 13.58 10.09
C GLN A 7 -12.05 12.62 10.25
N ALA A 8 -13.24 13.16 10.51
CA ALA A 8 -14.45 12.35 10.64
C ALA A 8 -14.80 11.61 9.34
N ALA A 9 -14.50 12.22 8.18
CA ALA A 9 -14.67 11.57 6.89
C ALA A 9 -13.70 10.38 6.70
N TYR A 10 -12.44 10.51 7.13
CA TYR A 10 -11.50 9.38 7.07
C TYR A 10 -11.89 8.25 8.01
N ASP A 11 -12.31 8.57 9.23
CA ASP A 11 -12.74 7.57 10.21
C ASP A 11 -13.98 6.81 9.69
N GLN A 12 -14.92 7.52 9.06
CA GLN A 12 -16.07 6.90 8.41
C GLN A 12 -15.68 6.02 7.23
N ALA A 13 -14.75 6.48 6.38
CA ALA A 13 -14.28 5.69 5.25
C ALA A 13 -13.61 4.38 5.71
N ARG A 14 -12.82 4.42 6.80
CA ARG A 14 -12.22 3.21 7.39
C ARG A 14 -13.28 2.25 7.90
N GLN A 15 -14.31 2.73 8.58
CA GLN A 15 -15.42 1.89 9.02
C GLN A 15 -16.12 1.21 7.84
N TRP A 16 -16.29 1.90 6.71
CA TRP A 16 -16.86 1.30 5.52
C TRP A 16 -15.93 0.27 4.87
N LEU A 17 -14.63 0.50 4.86
CA LEU A 17 -13.66 -0.51 4.41
C LEU A 17 -13.75 -1.78 5.27
N GLU A 18 -13.83 -1.62 6.59
CA GLU A 18 -13.99 -2.74 7.54
C GLU A 18 -15.34 -3.47 7.37
N SER A 19 -16.41 -2.72 7.08
CA SER A 19 -17.75 -3.26 6.84
C SER A 19 -17.93 -3.81 5.42
N ASN A 20 -16.88 -3.74 4.58
CA ASN A 20 -16.91 -4.11 3.16
C ASN A 20 -17.93 -3.29 2.33
N ASP A 21 -18.29 -2.10 2.80
CA ASP A 21 -19.09 -1.08 2.10
C ASP A 21 -18.21 -0.27 1.13
N LEU A 22 -17.61 -0.96 0.15
CA LEU A 22 -16.53 -0.42 -0.68
C LEU A 22 -16.97 0.75 -1.57
N ASP A 23 -18.20 0.70 -2.09
CA ASP A 23 -18.74 1.78 -2.94
C ASP A 23 -18.90 3.10 -2.15
N ARG A 24 -19.30 3.01 -0.87
CA ARG A 24 -19.43 4.19 -0.01
C ARG A 24 -18.06 4.76 0.36
N ALA A 25 -17.10 3.90 0.68
CA ALA A 25 -15.72 4.30 0.94
C ALA A 25 -15.11 5.02 -0.28
N ALA A 26 -15.25 4.44 -1.47
CA ALA A 26 -14.77 5.04 -2.71
C ALA A 26 -15.47 6.38 -3.03
N GLY A 27 -16.80 6.44 -2.90
CA GLY A 27 -17.56 7.66 -3.16
C GLY A 27 -17.20 8.81 -2.22
N LEU A 28 -16.97 8.51 -0.93
CA LEU A 28 -16.52 9.53 0.03
C LEU A 28 -15.10 10.00 -0.25
N ALA A 29 -14.20 9.09 -0.60
CA ALA A 29 -12.85 9.47 -1.00
C ALA A 29 -12.85 10.36 -2.25
N GLN A 30 -13.67 10.04 -3.26
CA GLN A 30 -13.85 10.88 -4.46
C GLN A 30 -14.40 12.27 -4.10
N HIS A 31 -15.42 12.35 -3.25
CA HIS A 31 -15.95 13.62 -2.79
C HIS A 31 -14.89 14.48 -2.06
N ILE A 32 -14.01 13.85 -1.27
CA ILE A 32 -12.87 14.57 -0.67
C ILE A 32 -11.94 15.09 -1.76
N LEU A 33 -11.65 14.30 -2.79
CA LEU A 33 -10.77 14.68 -3.90
C LEU A 33 -11.35 15.78 -4.79
N GLU A 34 -12.68 15.89 -4.91
CA GLU A 34 -13.33 17.01 -5.61
C GLU A 34 -12.99 18.36 -4.98
N HIS A 35 -12.90 18.41 -3.65
CA HIS A 35 -12.55 19.63 -2.91
C HIS A 35 -11.04 19.76 -2.64
N TYR A 36 -10.35 18.63 -2.49
CA TYR A 36 -8.93 18.55 -2.14
C TYR A 36 -8.22 17.57 -3.09
N PRO A 37 -7.94 17.96 -4.34
CA PRO A 37 -7.47 17.05 -5.40
C PRO A 37 -6.06 16.47 -5.19
N ASN A 38 -5.31 16.99 -4.22
CA ASN A 38 -3.96 16.52 -3.85
C ASN A 38 -3.95 15.81 -2.49
N ASN A 39 -5.11 15.39 -1.99
CA ASN A 39 -5.22 14.74 -0.69
C ASN A 39 -4.78 13.27 -0.78
N LEU A 40 -3.58 12.99 -0.26
CA LEU A 40 -2.97 11.66 -0.35
C LEU A 40 -3.73 10.61 0.45
N GLU A 41 -4.29 10.98 1.60
CA GLU A 41 -5.09 10.07 2.43
C GLU A 41 -6.38 9.65 1.71
N ALA A 42 -7.01 10.58 0.98
CA ALA A 42 -8.18 10.27 0.16
C ALA A 42 -7.82 9.33 -1.01
N TYR A 43 -6.69 9.53 -1.69
CA TYR A 43 -6.22 8.58 -2.70
C TYR A 43 -5.90 7.20 -2.10
N ARG A 44 -5.32 7.14 -0.90
CA ARG A 44 -5.06 5.87 -0.20
C ARG A 44 -6.36 5.12 0.09
N ILE A 45 -7.35 5.79 0.67
CA ILE A 45 -8.68 5.22 0.95
C ILE A 45 -9.34 4.74 -0.34
N LEU A 46 -9.28 5.55 -1.41
CA LEU A 46 -9.81 5.18 -2.72
C LEU A 46 -9.14 3.91 -3.27
N GLY A 47 -7.81 3.84 -3.20
CA GLY A 47 -7.04 2.67 -3.62
C GLY A 47 -7.39 1.41 -2.83
N GLU A 48 -7.56 1.53 -1.50
CA GLU A 48 -7.97 0.42 -0.64
C GLU A 48 -9.38 -0.09 -0.97
N ALA A 49 -10.33 0.83 -1.16
CA ALA A 49 -11.70 0.49 -1.55
C ALA A 49 -11.71 -0.24 -2.91
N GLN A 50 -10.98 0.29 -3.90
CA GLN A 50 -10.88 -0.28 -5.24
C GLN A 50 -10.19 -1.64 -5.23
N LEU A 51 -9.12 -1.79 -4.45
CA LEU A 51 -8.40 -3.06 -4.29
C LEU A 51 -9.30 -4.14 -3.71
N ALA A 52 -10.05 -3.81 -2.65
CA ALA A 52 -11.03 -4.71 -2.07
C ALA A 52 -12.15 -5.05 -3.07
N ASN A 53 -12.53 -4.11 -3.94
CA ASN A 53 -13.55 -4.29 -4.97
C ASN A 53 -13.02 -4.97 -6.25
N ARG A 54 -11.78 -5.48 -6.22
CA ARG A 54 -11.05 -6.06 -7.36
C ARG A 54 -10.91 -5.14 -8.58
N GLN A 55 -11.04 -3.83 -8.40
CA GLN A 55 -10.78 -2.82 -9.42
C GLN A 55 -9.28 -2.51 -9.47
N LEU A 56 -8.49 -3.51 -9.87
CA LEU A 56 -7.02 -3.50 -9.72
C LEU A 56 -6.35 -2.35 -10.48
N ASP A 57 -6.79 -2.05 -11.71
CA ASP A 57 -6.23 -0.95 -12.50
C ASP A 57 -6.43 0.41 -11.82
N GLN A 58 -7.61 0.61 -11.22
CA GLN A 58 -7.94 1.86 -10.55
C GLN A 58 -7.17 1.98 -9.23
N ALA A 59 -7.11 0.88 -8.46
CA ALA A 59 -6.33 0.81 -7.23
C ALA A 59 -4.85 1.13 -7.48
N GLN A 60 -4.28 0.57 -8.55
CA GLN A 60 -2.90 0.86 -8.96
C GLN A 60 -2.73 2.37 -9.21
N ALA A 61 -3.60 2.98 -10.01
CA ALA A 61 -3.52 4.41 -10.31
C ALA A 61 -3.63 5.29 -9.06
N ALA A 62 -4.50 4.92 -8.11
CA ALA A 62 -4.68 5.64 -6.85
C ALA A 62 -3.43 5.58 -5.97
N PHE A 63 -2.85 4.39 -5.77
CA PHE A 63 -1.63 4.25 -4.97
C PHE A 63 -0.40 4.85 -5.65
N GLU A 64 -0.26 4.73 -6.98
CA GLU A 64 0.79 5.42 -7.72
C GLU A 64 0.70 6.94 -7.55
N ARG A 65 -0.51 7.50 -7.45
CA ARG A 65 -0.68 8.93 -7.21
C ARG A 65 -0.15 9.34 -5.83
N VAL A 66 -0.34 8.49 -4.82
CA VAL A 66 0.24 8.67 -3.48
C VAL A 66 1.77 8.62 -3.57
N LEU A 67 2.34 7.57 -4.17
CA LEU A 67 3.79 7.41 -4.29
C LEU A 67 4.49 8.49 -5.12
N ARG A 68 3.80 9.11 -6.08
CA ARG A 68 4.35 10.27 -6.80
C ARG A 68 4.54 11.49 -5.91
N ALA A 69 3.73 11.64 -4.87
CA ALA A 69 3.80 12.77 -3.94
C ALA A 69 4.60 12.42 -2.68
N ASP A 70 4.49 11.18 -2.21
CA ASP A 70 5.19 10.63 -1.06
C ASP A 70 5.79 9.27 -1.44
N PRO A 71 7.01 9.25 -2.01
CA PRO A 71 7.68 8.03 -2.44
C PRO A 71 8.03 7.07 -1.31
N GLU A 72 7.98 7.51 -0.05
CA GLU A 72 8.30 6.69 1.12
C GLU A 72 7.02 6.21 1.84
N ASN A 73 5.86 6.35 1.19
CA ASN A 73 4.58 5.96 1.77
C ASN A 73 4.43 4.43 1.84
N ILE A 74 4.77 3.85 2.99
CA ILE A 74 4.69 2.41 3.24
C ILE A 74 3.30 1.84 2.93
N PRO A 75 2.17 2.44 3.38
CA PRO A 75 0.83 1.93 3.04
C PRO A 75 0.57 1.86 1.54
N ALA A 76 1.03 2.82 0.75
CA ALA A 76 0.85 2.82 -0.70
C ALA A 76 1.71 1.76 -1.40
N HIS A 77 2.95 1.54 -0.97
CA HIS A 77 3.77 0.42 -1.45
C HIS A 77 3.13 -0.94 -1.15
N VAL A 78 2.62 -1.12 0.08
CA VAL A 78 1.90 -2.36 0.45
C VAL A 78 0.63 -2.50 -0.39
N GLY A 79 -0.14 -1.42 -0.57
CA GLY A 79 -1.33 -1.41 -1.42
C GLY A 79 -1.04 -1.82 -2.87
N LEU A 80 0.03 -1.28 -3.48
CA LEU A 80 0.47 -1.67 -4.81
C LEU A 80 0.97 -3.10 -4.87
N GLY A 81 1.73 -3.55 -3.88
CA GLY A 81 2.21 -4.92 -3.82
C GLY A 81 1.06 -5.93 -3.83
N ILE A 82 0.03 -5.71 -3.02
CA ILE A 82 -1.18 -6.55 -3.00
C ILE A 82 -1.97 -6.41 -4.32
N THR A 83 -2.02 -5.21 -4.90
CA THR A 83 -2.68 -4.98 -6.18
C THR A 83 -2.02 -5.81 -7.29
N PHE A 84 -0.68 -5.79 -7.37
CA PHE A 84 0.09 -6.57 -8.33
C PHE A 84 0.00 -8.07 -8.07
N GLU A 85 0.03 -8.51 -6.82
CA GLU A 85 -0.18 -9.92 -6.45
C GLU A 85 -1.52 -10.42 -6.97
N ARG A 86 -2.60 -9.67 -6.72
CA ARG A 86 -3.96 -10.01 -7.23
C ARG A 86 -4.07 -9.94 -8.74
N HIS A 87 -3.24 -9.12 -9.38
CA HIS A 87 -3.15 -9.03 -10.85
C HIS A 87 -2.28 -10.15 -11.46
N GLY A 88 -1.64 -10.99 -10.64
CA GLY A 88 -0.70 -12.03 -11.08
C GLY A 88 0.68 -11.49 -11.50
N GLN A 89 0.97 -10.21 -11.24
CA GLN A 89 2.26 -9.57 -11.55
C GLN A 89 3.22 -9.75 -10.37
N LEU A 90 3.57 -11.01 -10.05
CA LEU A 90 4.32 -11.36 -8.83
C LEU A 90 5.66 -10.64 -8.72
N ASP A 91 6.40 -10.47 -9.82
CA ASP A 91 7.68 -9.74 -9.82
C ASP A 91 7.54 -8.29 -9.36
N ARG A 92 6.45 -7.62 -9.75
CA ARG A 92 6.18 -6.23 -9.34
C ARG A 92 5.69 -6.18 -7.91
N ALA A 93 4.86 -7.14 -7.50
CA ALA A 93 4.42 -7.27 -6.12
C ALA A 93 5.60 -7.39 -5.15
N VAL A 94 6.56 -8.26 -5.48
CA VAL A 94 7.80 -8.42 -4.72
C VAL A 94 8.56 -7.10 -4.63
N ALA A 95 8.77 -6.40 -5.76
CA ALA A 95 9.50 -5.14 -5.76
C ALA A 95 8.89 -4.08 -4.84
N GLU A 96 7.56 -3.92 -4.86
CA GLU A 96 6.87 -2.94 -4.00
C GLU A 96 6.94 -3.32 -2.51
N PHE A 97 6.80 -4.61 -2.19
CA PHE A 97 6.97 -5.08 -0.82
C PHE A 97 8.41 -4.96 -0.31
N GLU A 98 9.40 -5.14 -1.18
CA GLU A 98 10.81 -4.88 -0.85
C GLU A 98 11.04 -3.40 -0.54
N GLN A 99 10.49 -2.48 -1.33
CA GLN A 99 10.58 -1.03 -1.04
C GLN A 99 9.96 -0.69 0.31
N ALA A 100 8.77 -1.23 0.63
CA ALA A 100 8.16 -1.03 1.94
C ALA A 100 9.04 -1.57 3.10
N LEU A 101 9.73 -2.69 2.92
CA LEU A 101 10.68 -3.23 3.91
C LEU A 101 12.01 -2.47 3.98
N GLU A 102 12.45 -1.85 2.89
CA GLU A 102 13.62 -0.96 2.88
C GLU A 102 13.34 0.28 3.74
N ILE A 103 12.13 0.85 3.64
CA ILE A 103 11.70 2.00 4.43
C ILE A 103 11.45 1.60 5.89
N LYS A 104 10.68 0.52 6.11
CA LYS A 104 10.41 -0.01 7.45
C LYS A 104 10.74 -1.50 7.51
N PRO A 105 11.95 -1.85 7.96
CA PRO A 105 12.35 -3.25 8.06
C PRO A 105 11.53 -4.00 9.11
N ASP A 106 10.95 -3.36 10.12
CA ASP A 106 10.21 -4.06 11.18
C ASP A 106 8.74 -4.33 10.80
N MET A 107 8.52 -5.19 9.79
CA MET A 107 7.20 -5.64 9.34
C MET A 107 7.20 -7.16 9.09
N PRO A 108 7.01 -7.99 10.14
CA PRO A 108 7.03 -9.45 10.00
C PRO A 108 5.93 -9.99 9.09
N GLU A 109 4.76 -9.33 9.03
CA GLU A 109 3.65 -9.70 8.16
C GLU A 109 4.05 -9.59 6.69
N LEU A 110 4.74 -8.51 6.33
CA LEU A 110 5.20 -8.24 4.97
C LEU A 110 6.32 -9.19 4.55
N ARG A 111 7.24 -9.50 5.47
CA ARG A 111 8.25 -10.55 5.25
C ARG A 111 7.61 -11.91 4.97
N SER A 112 6.54 -12.24 5.69
CA SER A 112 5.80 -13.48 5.53
C SER A 112 5.08 -13.54 4.18
N GLN A 113 4.54 -12.41 3.72
CA GLN A 113 3.96 -12.27 2.38
C GLN A 113 5.01 -12.47 1.29
N LEU A 114 6.16 -11.81 1.38
CA LEU A 114 7.27 -12.00 0.43
C LEU A 114 7.76 -13.44 0.37
N LEU A 115 7.94 -14.10 1.51
CA LEU A 115 8.38 -15.49 1.54
C LEU A 115 7.39 -16.41 0.81
N ARG A 116 6.09 -16.17 0.98
CA ARG A 116 5.04 -16.89 0.25
C ARG A 116 5.12 -16.63 -1.26
N LEU A 117 5.28 -15.37 -1.66
CA LEU A 117 5.40 -14.99 -3.07
C LEU A 117 6.64 -15.63 -3.72
N TYR A 118 7.77 -15.66 -3.02
CA TYR A 118 8.97 -16.34 -3.50
C TYR A 118 8.79 -17.85 -3.65
N ALA A 119 8.02 -18.48 -2.76
CA ALA A 119 7.69 -19.90 -2.87
C ALA A 119 6.74 -20.19 -4.03
N ASP A 120 5.73 -19.34 -4.24
CA ASP A 120 4.73 -19.49 -5.31
C ASP A 120 5.31 -19.18 -6.70
N ALA A 121 6.24 -18.23 -6.79
CA ALA A 121 6.95 -17.89 -8.02
C ALA A 121 7.95 -18.95 -8.51
N GLY A 122 8.04 -20.12 -7.84
CA GLY A 122 8.64 -21.33 -8.40
C GLY A 122 10.07 -21.14 -8.94
N GLY A 123 10.99 -20.61 -8.13
CA GLY A 123 12.43 -20.84 -8.36
C GLY A 123 13.19 -19.85 -9.26
N GLY A 124 12.92 -18.55 -9.22
CA GLY A 124 13.75 -17.63 -10.02
C GLY A 124 13.66 -16.13 -9.76
N GLY A 125 12.66 -15.64 -9.02
CA GLY A 125 12.62 -14.24 -8.62
C GLY A 125 13.70 -13.96 -7.59
N LYS A 126 14.92 -13.68 -8.03
CA LYS A 126 15.95 -13.15 -7.12
C LYS A 126 15.40 -11.83 -6.58
N PRO A 127 15.55 -11.54 -5.26
CA PRO A 127 15.32 -10.18 -4.77
C PRO A 127 16.07 -9.26 -5.72
N ARG A 128 15.36 -8.29 -6.31
CA ARG A 128 16.02 -7.30 -7.15
C ARG A 128 16.79 -6.46 -6.17
N ARG A 129 18.01 -6.93 -5.82
CA ARG A 129 18.94 -6.28 -4.91
C ARG A 129 19.08 -4.82 -5.34
N ARG A 130 18.25 -3.98 -4.77
CA ARG A 130 18.64 -2.69 -4.25
C ARG A 130 18.67 -2.86 -2.74
N LEU A 131 19.55 -3.75 -2.27
CA LEU A 131 20.22 -3.55 -0.99
C LEU A 131 21.04 -2.25 -1.12
N THR A 132 20.38 -1.10 -1.21
CA THR A 132 20.99 0.18 -0.96
C THR A 132 21.14 0.28 0.55
N ALA A 133 22.22 -0.33 1.04
CA ALA A 133 22.99 0.12 2.19
C ALA A 133 22.20 0.80 3.33
N ALA A 134 21.32 0.07 4.03
CA ALA A 134 20.76 0.54 5.30
C ALA A 134 20.20 -0.59 6.17
N ALA A 135 20.97 -1.64 6.45
CA ALA A 135 20.72 -2.52 7.60
C ALA A 135 21.94 -3.42 7.88
N SER A 136 23.08 -2.82 8.23
CA SER A 136 24.00 -3.51 9.11
C SER A 136 23.32 -3.62 10.48
N PRO A 137 23.24 -4.79 11.14
CA PRO A 137 22.88 -4.83 12.54
C PRO A 137 23.91 -4.01 13.33
N PRO A 138 23.55 -3.30 14.42
CA PRO A 138 24.56 -2.78 15.33
C PRO A 138 25.29 -4.00 15.92
N CYS A 139 26.47 -4.30 15.37
CA CYS A 139 27.48 -5.08 16.04
C CYS A 139 27.84 -4.30 17.31
N HIS A 140 27.24 -4.66 18.44
CA HIS A 140 27.81 -4.36 19.74
C HIS A 140 28.94 -5.37 19.98
N PRO A 141 30.21 -4.94 20.06
CA PRO A 141 31.24 -5.78 20.64
C PRO A 141 30.90 -5.94 22.13
N LYS A 142 30.81 -7.20 22.58
CA LYS A 142 30.89 -7.51 24.00
C LYS A 142 32.36 -7.38 24.40
N ASP A 143 32.66 -6.41 25.24
CA ASP A 143 33.78 -6.49 26.17
C ASP A 143 33.29 -7.07 27.50
#